data_AF-A0A7Y2GA50-F1
#
_entry.id   AF-A0A7Y2GA50-F1
#
_cell.length_a   1.000
_cell.length_b   1.000
_cell.length_c   1.000
_cell.angle_alpha   90.00
_cell.angle_beta   90.00
_cell.angle_gamma   90.00
#
_symmetry.space_group_name_H-M   'P 1'
#
loop_
_entity.id
_entity.type
_entity.pdbx_description
1 polymer ?
#
loop_
_entity_poly.entity_id
_entity_poly.type
_entity_poly.pdbx_seq_one_letter_code
_entity_poly.pdbx_strand_id
1 'polypeptide(L)'
;MLETTERSAYPVPGDFKVMRPEYEDLEDGTFEASITITPFRVVGVSSTKAGARRAALYEAEKTYRNYHPSYRIESPFPDEFTDPDGVRWKRIAQSKRDEFGDYSFVDADGEEDYADIEQMLLWDIRPAVKDDD
;
A
#
# COMPACT_ATOMS: atom_id res chain seq x y z
N MET A 1 26.22 19.60 -11.37
CA MET A 1 24.80 19.55 -11.75
C MET A 1 24.05 19.90 -10.48
N LEU A 2 23.43 21.07 -10.40
CA LEU A 2 22.72 21.50 -9.19
C LEU A 2 21.41 20.70 -9.14
N GLU A 3 21.34 19.71 -8.23
CA GLU A 3 20.07 19.11 -7.82
C GLU A 3 19.20 20.22 -7.27
N THR A 4 18.28 20.72 -8.10
CA THR A 4 17.16 21.49 -7.61
C THR A 4 16.29 20.53 -6.84
N THR A 5 16.59 20.33 -5.56
CA THR A 5 15.60 19.91 -4.58
C THR A 5 14.55 21.02 -4.60
N GLU A 6 13.59 20.93 -5.53
CA GLU A 6 12.36 21.69 -5.45
C GLU A 6 11.84 21.41 -4.04
N ARG A 7 11.90 22.42 -3.18
CA ARG A 7 11.47 22.31 -1.80
C ARG A 7 9.96 22.14 -1.84
N SER A 8 9.52 20.90 -1.92
CA SER A 8 8.12 20.58 -1.80
C SER A 8 7.62 21.12 -0.47
N ALA A 9 6.46 21.78 -0.48
CA ALA A 9 5.78 22.13 0.76
C ALA A 9 5.23 20.89 1.47
N TYR A 10 5.18 19.74 0.78
CA TYR A 10 4.69 18.47 1.29
C TYR A 10 5.87 17.52 1.59
N PRO A 11 5.89 16.80 2.72
CA PRO A 11 6.97 15.87 3.04
C PRO A 11 7.06 14.75 2.00
N VAL A 12 8.27 14.35 1.62
CA VAL A 12 8.39 13.22 0.69
C VAL A 12 7.91 11.94 1.38
N PRO A 13 7.39 10.93 0.67
CA PRO A 13 6.88 9.72 1.33
C PRO A 13 7.92 9.00 2.20
N GLY A 14 9.20 9.14 1.86
CA GLY A 14 10.32 8.68 2.68
C GLY A 14 10.39 9.31 4.08
N ASP A 15 9.93 10.55 4.25
CA ASP A 15 9.89 11.22 5.56
C ASP A 15 8.90 10.53 6.49
N PHE A 16 7.77 10.04 5.98
CA PHE A 16 6.81 9.28 6.77
C PHE A 16 7.35 7.90 7.19
N LYS A 17 8.28 7.30 6.43
CA LYS A 17 8.87 5.97 6.73
C LYS A 17 9.70 5.97 8.02
N VAL A 18 10.27 7.11 8.41
CA VAL A 18 11.09 7.23 9.63
C VAL A 18 10.30 7.66 10.86
N MET A 19 9.03 8.02 10.68
CA MET A 19 8.16 8.43 11.77
C MET A 19 7.53 7.23 12.46
N ARG A 20 7.29 7.38 13.76
CA ARG A 20 6.58 6.39 14.55
C ARG A 20 5.07 6.55 14.34
N PRO A 21 4.34 5.50 13.91
CA PRO A 21 2.89 5.55 13.83
C PRO A 21 2.24 5.49 15.21
N GLU A 22 1.11 6.18 15.32
CA GLU A 22 0.11 6.00 16.38
C GLU A 22 -0.91 4.97 15.89
N TYR A 23 -1.40 4.13 16.80
CA TYR A 23 -2.32 3.04 16.45
C TYR A 23 -3.62 3.18 17.22
N GLU A 24 -4.73 2.95 16.52
CA GLU A 24 -6.06 2.82 17.09
C GLU A 24 -6.65 1.45 16.70
N ASP A 25 -7.26 0.79 17.67
CA ASP A 25 -7.97 -0.47 17.48
C ASP A 25 -9.44 -0.13 17.14
N LEU A 26 -9.91 -0.49 15.94
CA LEU A 26 -11.25 -0.17 15.46
C LEU A 26 -12.27 -1.24 15.87
N GLU A 27 -13.56 -0.87 15.92
CA GLU A 27 -14.64 -1.76 16.39
C GLU A 27 -14.85 -3.00 15.50
N ASP A 28 -14.42 -2.96 14.25
CA ASP A 28 -14.51 -4.06 13.27
C ASP A 28 -13.34 -5.05 13.36
N GLY A 29 -12.43 -4.87 14.33
CA GLY A 29 -11.25 -5.72 14.51
C GLY A 29 -10.09 -5.36 13.58
N THR A 30 -10.18 -4.26 12.83
CA THR A 30 -9.05 -3.70 12.09
C THR A 30 -8.25 -2.71 12.95
N PHE A 31 -7.10 -2.29 12.44
CA PHE A 31 -6.22 -1.32 13.07
C PHE A 31 -6.06 -0.11 12.16
N GLU A 32 -6.17 1.08 12.73
CA GLU A 32 -5.79 2.32 12.08
C GLU A 32 -4.35 2.68 12.48
N ALA A 33 -3.50 3.03 11.52
CA ALA A 33 -2.19 3.63 11.75
C ALA A 33 -2.18 5.08 11.26
N SER A 34 -1.82 5.99 12.16
CA SER A 34 -1.65 7.41 11.87
C SER A 34 -0.19 7.80 11.91
N ILE A 35 0.33 8.43 10.86
CA ILE A 35 1.69 8.97 10.81
C ILE A 35 1.60 10.49 10.61
N THR A 36 2.14 11.24 11.57
CA THR A 36 2.03 12.70 11.60
C THR A 36 3.39 13.37 11.41
N ILE A 37 3.47 14.25 10.42
CA ILE A 37 4.56 15.22 10.22
C ILE A 37 3.89 16.58 10.13
N THR A 38 3.76 17.28 11.26
CA THR A 38 2.94 18.49 11.35
C THR A 38 3.26 19.50 10.23
N PRO A 39 2.24 20.02 9.51
CA PRO A 39 0.79 19.86 9.73
C PRO A 39 0.15 18.65 9.03
N PHE A 40 0.93 17.77 8.40
CA PHE A 40 0.45 16.65 7.61
C PHE A 40 0.20 15.40 8.47
N ARG A 41 -0.86 14.68 8.13
CA ARG A 41 -1.22 13.39 8.72
C ARG A 41 -1.63 12.45 7.59
N VAL A 42 -1.10 11.24 7.61
CA VAL A 42 -1.53 10.15 6.73
C VAL A 42 -2.06 9.01 7.58
N VAL A 43 -3.07 8.34 7.06
CA VAL A 43 -3.80 7.30 7.76
C VAL A 43 -3.90 6.08 6.86
N GLY A 44 -3.78 4.90 7.45
CA GLY A 44 -4.03 3.63 6.78
C GLY A 44 -4.70 2.63 7.71
N VAL A 45 -5.58 1.80 7.15
CA VAL A 45 -6.34 0.80 7.88
C VAL A 45 -5.99 -0.58 7.35
N SER A 46 -5.88 -1.56 8.24
CA SER A 46 -5.61 -2.95 7.88
C SER A 46 -5.98 -3.92 8.99
N SER A 47 -6.09 -5.21 8.67
CA SER A 47 -6.31 -6.30 9.64
C SER A 47 -5.16 -6.48 10.64
N THR A 48 -3.98 -5.87 10.42
CA THR A 48 -2.87 -5.86 11.40
C THR A 48 -2.23 -4.49 11.56
N LYS A 49 -1.60 -4.22 12.72
CA LYS A 49 -0.84 -2.96 12.96
C LYS A 49 0.30 -2.77 11.96
N ALA A 50 0.95 -3.85 11.54
CA ALA A 50 2.00 -3.78 10.53
C ALA A 50 1.42 -3.46 9.14
N GLY A 51 0.26 -4.04 8.81
CA GLY A 51 -0.49 -3.74 7.58
C GLY A 51 -0.97 -2.30 7.53
N ALA A 52 -1.52 -1.81 8.64
CA ALA A 52 -2.07 -0.45 8.73
C ALA A 52 -0.97 0.59 8.49
N ARG A 53 0.24 0.34 9.00
CA ARG A 53 1.41 1.16 8.71
C ARG A 53 1.79 1.14 7.22
N ARG A 54 1.74 -0.02 6.56
CA ARG A 54 2.01 -0.12 5.10
C ARG A 54 0.95 0.65 4.31
N ALA A 55 -0.32 0.53 4.70
CA ALA A 55 -1.41 1.30 4.12
C ALA A 55 -1.20 2.82 4.27
N ALA A 56 -0.79 3.28 5.45
CA ALA A 56 -0.54 4.70 5.70
C ALA A 56 0.62 5.25 4.85
N LEU A 57 1.66 4.44 4.60
CA LEU A 57 2.77 4.81 3.73
C LEU A 57 2.36 4.86 2.26
N TYR A 58 1.51 3.94 1.81
CA TYR A 58 0.95 3.99 0.47
C TYR A 58 0.05 5.23 0.28
N GLU A 59 -0.71 5.60 1.31
CA GLU A 59 -1.49 6.85 1.33
C GLU A 59 -0.58 8.10 1.24
N ALA A 60 0.59 8.08 1.88
CA ALA A 60 1.58 9.13 1.74
C ALA A 60 2.09 9.26 0.28
N GLU A 61 2.32 8.14 -0.41
CA GLU A 61 2.71 8.14 -1.82
C GLU A 61 1.61 8.72 -2.73
N LYS A 62 0.35 8.32 -2.51
CA LYS A 62 -0.81 8.86 -3.22
C LYS A 62 -0.96 10.37 -2.98
N THR A 63 -0.88 10.79 -1.72
CA THR A 63 -1.00 12.20 -1.36
C THR A 63 0.12 13.02 -2.00
N TYR A 64 1.37 12.53 -1.96
CA TYR A 64 2.50 13.21 -2.59
C TYR A 64 2.31 13.35 -4.11
N ARG A 65 1.84 12.30 -4.79
CA ARG A 65 1.53 12.31 -6.23
C ARG A 65 0.51 13.39 -6.62
N ASN A 66 -0.49 13.64 -5.77
CA ASN A 66 -1.50 14.67 -6.04
C ASN A 66 -0.88 16.07 -6.15
N TYR A 67 0.21 16.33 -5.42
CA TYR A 67 0.96 17.59 -5.50
C TYR A 67 2.11 17.56 -6.50
N HIS A 68 2.56 16.36 -6.89
CA HIS A 68 3.66 16.14 -7.84
C HIS A 68 3.21 15.14 -8.90
N PRO A 69 2.47 15.58 -9.94
CA PRO A 69 1.87 14.66 -10.92
C PRO A 69 2.88 13.78 -11.67
N SER A 70 4.16 14.17 -11.70
CA SER A 70 5.27 13.39 -12.26
C SER A 70 5.78 12.28 -11.34
N TYR A 71 5.42 12.30 -10.06
CA TYR A 71 5.77 11.26 -9.09
C TYR A 71 5.08 9.95 -9.45
N ARG A 72 5.88 8.88 -9.55
CA ARG A 72 5.40 7.53 -9.81
C ARG A 72 5.27 6.81 -8.48
N ILE A 73 4.07 6.34 -8.19
CA ILE A 73 3.82 5.47 -7.05
C ILE A 73 4.33 4.09 -7.41
N GLU A 74 5.19 3.53 -6.56
CA GLU A 74 5.62 2.14 -6.68
C GLU A 74 4.55 1.23 -6.07
N SER A 75 4.27 0.11 -6.73
CA SER A 75 3.36 -0.89 -6.15
C SER A 75 4.02 -1.44 -4.87
N PRO A 76 3.30 -1.55 -3.75
CA PRO A 76 3.82 -2.21 -2.55
C PRO A 76 3.97 -3.73 -2.76
N PHE A 77 3.44 -4.26 -3.86
CA PHE A 77 3.45 -5.68 -4.20
C PHE A 77 4.24 -5.95 -5.50
N PRO A 78 4.90 -7.11 -5.61
CA PRO A 78 5.48 -7.59 -6.87
C PRO A 78 4.43 -7.76 -7.97
N ASP A 79 4.86 -7.89 -9.23
CA ASP A 79 3.93 -8.13 -10.34
C ASP A 79 3.27 -9.52 -10.27
N GLU A 80 3.95 -10.54 -9.75
CA GLU A 80 3.40 -11.88 -9.49
C GLU A 80 3.96 -12.41 -8.17
N PHE A 81 3.09 -12.90 -7.28
CA PHE A 81 3.51 -13.48 -6.00
C PHE A 81 2.47 -14.48 -5.45
N THR A 82 2.87 -15.21 -4.41
CA THR A 82 1.96 -16.06 -3.61
C THR A 82 1.98 -15.55 -2.19
N ASP A 83 0.81 -15.42 -1.57
CA ASP A 83 0.71 -14.99 -0.18
C ASP A 83 0.87 -16.17 0.81
N PRO A 84 0.93 -15.92 2.13
CA PRO A 84 1.04 -16.98 3.13
C PRO A 84 -0.11 -18.00 3.13
N ASP A 85 -1.27 -17.64 2.60
CA ASP A 85 -2.44 -18.50 2.50
C ASP A 85 -2.42 -19.35 1.22
N GLY A 86 -1.40 -19.18 0.38
CA GLY A 86 -1.22 -19.94 -0.86
C GLY A 86 -1.94 -19.35 -2.07
N VAL A 87 -2.58 -18.18 -1.93
CA VAL A 87 -3.28 -17.50 -3.02
C VAL A 87 -2.27 -16.88 -3.97
N ARG A 88 -2.46 -17.11 -5.27
CA ARG A 88 -1.61 -16.56 -6.31
C ARG A 88 -2.18 -15.24 -6.79
N TRP A 89 -1.35 -14.20 -6.72
CA TRP A 89 -1.68 -12.84 -7.11
C TRP A 89 -0.92 -12.48 -8.38
N LYS A 90 -1.63 -11.87 -9.32
CA LYS A 90 -1.06 -11.41 -10.58
C LYS A 90 -1.51 -10.00 -10.90
N ARG A 91 -0.54 -9.14 -11.18
CA ARG A 91 -0.80 -7.75 -11.52
C ARG A 91 -1.47 -7.66 -12.89
N ILE A 92 -2.56 -6.92 -12.95
CA ILE A 92 -3.33 -6.72 -14.16
C ILE A 92 -2.57 -5.77 -15.09
N ALA A 93 -2.72 -5.99 -16.40
CA ALA A 93 -2.18 -5.09 -17.41
C ALA A 93 -2.75 -3.68 -17.22
N GLN A 94 -1.91 -2.65 -17.33
CA GLN A 94 -2.30 -1.27 -17.04
C GLN A 94 -3.59 -0.82 -17.75
N SER A 95 -3.81 -1.25 -19.00
CA SER A 95 -4.99 -0.90 -19.80
C SER A 95 -6.30 -1.53 -19.33
N LYS A 96 -6.26 -2.44 -18.35
CA LYS A 96 -7.41 -3.16 -17.81
C LYS A 96 -7.70 -2.82 -16.35
N ARG A 97 -6.86 -1.99 -15.71
CA ARG A 97 -6.97 -1.73 -14.27
C ARG A 97 -8.16 -0.86 -13.89
N ASP A 98 -8.62 0.00 -14.79
CA ASP A 98 -9.84 0.77 -14.55
C ASP A 98 -11.11 -0.11 -14.51
N GLU A 99 -11.05 -1.33 -15.06
CA GLU A 99 -12.17 -2.27 -15.11
C GLU A 99 -12.07 -3.36 -14.02
N PHE A 100 -10.86 -3.86 -13.78
CA PHE A 100 -10.62 -5.04 -12.94
C PHE A 100 -9.70 -4.76 -11.74
N GLY A 101 -9.35 -3.51 -11.46
CA GLY A 101 -8.43 -3.17 -10.38
C GLY A 101 -6.96 -3.52 -10.65
N ASP A 102 -6.15 -3.58 -9.60
CA ASP A 102 -4.69 -3.71 -9.75
C ASP A 102 -4.20 -5.15 -9.91
N TYR A 103 -4.85 -6.11 -9.26
CA TYR A 103 -4.44 -7.52 -9.20
C TYR A 103 -5.62 -8.47 -9.39
N SER A 104 -5.38 -9.59 -10.07
CA SER A 104 -6.26 -10.75 -10.06
C SER A 104 -5.71 -11.85 -9.16
N PHE A 105 -6.62 -12.65 -8.60
CA PHE A 105 -6.32 -13.81 -7.78
C PHE A 105 -7.35 -14.91 -8.01
N VAL A 106 -7.00 -16.15 -7.66
CA VAL A 106 -7.93 -17.28 -7.70
C VAL A 106 -8.43 -17.52 -6.28
N ASP A 107 -9.74 -17.45 -6.08
CA ASP A 107 -10.36 -17.64 -4.78
C ASP A 107 -10.45 -19.13 -4.37
N ALA A 108 -11.11 -19.39 -3.23
CA ALA A 108 -11.27 -20.74 -2.69
C ALA A 108 -12.18 -21.65 -3.54
N ASP A 109 -13.08 -21.05 -4.33
CA ASP A 109 -14.01 -21.75 -5.22
C ASP A 109 -13.39 -22.00 -6.61
N GLY A 110 -12.19 -21.46 -6.85
CA GLY A 110 -11.46 -21.59 -8.10
C GLY A 110 -11.86 -20.56 -9.15
N GLU A 111 -12.57 -19.50 -8.76
CA GLU A 111 -12.96 -18.40 -9.63
C GLU A 111 -11.88 -17.31 -9.62
N GLU A 112 -11.72 -16.62 -10.76
CA GLU A 112 -10.82 -15.47 -10.86
C GLU A 112 -11.56 -14.22 -10.37
N ASP A 113 -11.02 -13.63 -9.30
CA ASP A 113 -11.51 -12.39 -8.69
C ASP A 113 -10.41 -11.32 -8.67
N TYR A 114 -10.76 -10.12 -8.24
CA TYR A 114 -10.03 -8.90 -8.50
C TYR A 114 -9.94 -8.00 -7.26
N ALA A 115 -8.81 -7.32 -7.08
CA ALA A 115 -8.63 -6.38 -5.99
C ALA A 115 -7.68 -5.22 -6.37
N ASP A 116 -7.99 -4.05 -5.82
CA ASP A 116 -7.10 -2.89 -5.82
C ASP A 116 -6.03 -3.02 -4.73
N ILE A 117 -4.93 -2.28 -4.88
CA ILE A 117 -3.86 -2.24 -3.88
C ILE A 117 -4.39 -1.87 -2.49
N GLU A 118 -5.32 -0.91 -2.40
CA GLU A 118 -5.97 -0.52 -1.15
C GLU A 118 -6.69 -1.68 -0.46
N GLN A 119 -7.42 -2.50 -1.20
CA GLN A 119 -8.14 -3.65 -0.67
C GLN A 119 -7.16 -4.74 -0.20
N MET A 120 -6.10 -4.99 -0.98
CA MET A 120 -5.04 -5.91 -0.59
C MET A 120 -4.31 -5.44 0.69
N LEU A 121 -4.07 -4.14 0.84
CA LEU A 121 -3.48 -3.56 2.04
C LEU A 121 -4.42 -3.67 3.25
N LEU A 122 -5.73 -3.46 3.04
CA LEU A 122 -6.75 -3.63 4.07
C LEU A 122 -6.75 -5.06 4.62
N TRP A 123 -6.62 -6.05 3.75
CA TRP A 123 -6.57 -7.47 4.13
C TRP A 123 -5.21 -7.94 4.65
N ASP A 124 -4.22 -7.05 4.72
CA ASP A 124 -2.82 -7.36 5.10
C ASP A 124 -2.15 -8.38 4.17
N ILE A 125 -2.57 -8.44 2.90
CA ILE A 125 -1.93 -9.27 1.88
C ILE A 125 -0.45 -8.90 1.78
N ARG A 126 0.39 -9.91 1.61
CA ARG A 126 1.84 -9.78 1.44
C ARG A 126 2.41 -11.00 0.73
N PRO A 127 3.54 -10.88 0.02
CA PRO A 127 4.28 -12.04 -0.44
C PRO A 127 4.67 -12.95 0.72
N ALA A 128 4.53 -14.26 0.53
CA ALA A 128 5.14 -15.24 1.41
C ALA A 128 6.65 -15.00 1.42
N VAL A 129 7.24 -14.98 2.61
CA VAL A 129 8.69 -15.00 2.75
C VAL A 129 9.13 -16.36 2.22
N LYS A 130 9.98 -16.41 1.19
CA LYS A 130 10.66 -17.66 0.87
C LYS A 130 11.55 -17.99 2.06
N ASP A 131 11.20 -19.02 2.82
CA ASP A 131 12.17 -19.67 3.68
C ASP A 131 13.24 -20.27 2.75
N ASP A 132 14.36 -19.57 2.58
CA ASP A 132 15.59 -20.16 2.05
C ASP A 132 16.13 -21.10 3.14
N ASP A 133 15.82 -22.40 3.03
CA ASP A 133 16.42 -23.50 3.80
C ASP A 133 17.82 -23.87 3.26
#